data_AF-A0AAU4STP8-F1
#
_entry.id   AF-A0AAU4STP8-F1
#
_cell.length_a   1.000
_cell.length_b   1.000
_cell.length_c   1.000
_cell.angle_alpha   90.00
_cell.angle_beta   90.00
_cell.angle_gamma   90.00
#
_symmetry.space_group_name_H-M   'P 1'
#
loop_
_entity.id
_entity.type
_entity.pdbx_description
1 polymer ?
#
loop_
_entity_poly.entity_id
_entity_poly.type
_entity_poly.pdbx_seq_one_letter_code
_entity_poly.pdbx_strand_id
1 'polypeptide(L)'
;MADIIGALAGGLRDRGWSVAVVDTRPLKARLLVTDPGSREACEVDLLKEALFRQPVIMDVGPVVDLEDLVAMKVRALGDRGLPRDVIDVRAACQYYSVAELERLGLRDEAEFDLGELRDRLESVVWVSDEEFAAYGLESQEIAELRHWAQEWGSDLGLRLAEVYEDPE
;
A
#
# COMPACT_ATOMS: atom_id res chain seq x y z
N MET A 1 -16.17 4.04 -12.97
CA MET A 1 -14.75 3.82 -13.35
C MET A 1 -14.48 4.32 -14.76
N ALA A 2 -15.22 3.86 -15.79
CA ALA A 2 -15.06 4.33 -17.16
C ALA A 2 -15.05 5.87 -17.31
N ASP A 3 -15.97 6.57 -16.63
CA ASP A 3 -16.04 8.04 -16.68
C ASP A 3 -14.78 8.72 -16.10
N ILE A 4 -14.22 8.16 -15.01
CA ILE A 4 -13.00 8.68 -14.37
C ILE A 4 -11.81 8.51 -15.31
N ILE A 5 -11.68 7.33 -15.92
CA ILE A 5 -10.62 7.04 -16.91
C ILE A 5 -10.76 7.98 -18.11
N GLY A 6 -11.97 8.16 -18.62
CA GLY A 6 -12.26 9.05 -19.74
C GLY A 6 -11.89 10.50 -19.45
N ALA A 7 -12.27 11.01 -18.28
CA ALA A 7 -11.96 12.36 -17.85
C ALA A 7 -10.44 12.59 -17.70
N LEU A 8 -9.73 11.66 -17.04
CA LEU A 8 -8.27 11.77 -16.87
C LEU A 8 -7.54 11.69 -18.21
N ALA A 9 -7.86 10.67 -19.02
CA ALA A 9 -7.20 10.46 -20.30
C ALA A 9 -7.48 11.62 -21.27
N GLY A 10 -8.70 12.18 -21.25
CA GLY A 10 -9.03 13.41 -21.99
C GLY A 10 -8.16 14.59 -21.53
N GLY A 11 -8.16 14.88 -20.23
CA GLY A 11 -7.40 16.01 -19.68
C GLY A 11 -5.89 15.93 -19.88
N LEU A 12 -5.32 14.72 -19.91
CA LEU A 12 -3.90 14.48 -20.23
C LEU A 12 -3.62 14.67 -21.73
N ARG A 13 -4.49 14.16 -22.61
CA ARG A 13 -4.37 14.35 -24.07
C ARG A 13 -4.52 15.81 -24.47
N ASP A 14 -5.42 16.55 -23.84
CA ASP A 14 -5.59 17.99 -24.05
C ASP A 14 -4.33 18.78 -23.67
N ARG A 15 -3.50 18.23 -22.78
CA ARG A 15 -2.17 18.77 -22.41
C ARG A 15 -1.05 18.29 -23.32
N GLY A 16 -1.36 17.54 -24.38
CA GLY A 16 -0.39 17.06 -25.36
C GLY A 16 0.24 15.70 -25.05
N TRP A 17 -0.20 15.00 -24.01
CA TRP A 17 0.36 13.68 -23.66
C TRP A 17 -0.30 12.55 -24.46
N SER A 18 0.47 11.53 -24.81
CA SER A 18 -0.08 10.27 -25.30
C SER A 18 -0.54 9.42 -24.13
N VAL A 19 -1.72 8.79 -24.22
CA VAL A 19 -2.30 8.00 -23.13
C VAL A 19 -2.85 6.69 -23.66
N ALA A 20 -2.31 5.58 -23.17
CA ALA A 20 -2.82 4.23 -23.38
C ALA A 20 -3.45 3.70 -22.08
N VAL A 21 -4.64 3.12 -22.17
CA VAL A 21 -5.25 2.38 -21.05
C VAL A 21 -4.76 0.95 -21.12
N VAL A 22 -4.09 0.48 -20.07
CA VAL A 22 -3.39 -0.81 -20.02
C VAL A 22 -4.26 -1.88 -19.37
N ASP A 23 -4.86 -1.59 -18.22
CA ASP A 23 -5.75 -2.51 -17.49
C ASP A 23 -6.95 -1.73 -16.93
N THR A 24 -8.10 -2.40 -16.82
CA THR A 24 -9.31 -1.82 -16.23
C THR A 24 -10.07 -2.87 -15.44
N ARG A 25 -10.34 -2.57 -14.18
CA ARG A 25 -11.09 -3.38 -13.22
C ARG A 25 -12.19 -2.51 -12.58
N PRO A 26 -13.14 -3.09 -11.81
CA PRO A 26 -14.23 -2.32 -11.21
C PRO A 26 -13.77 -1.11 -10.37
N LEU A 27 -12.68 -1.26 -9.61
CA LEU A 27 -12.13 -0.23 -8.70
C LEU A 27 -10.71 0.23 -9.04
N LYS A 28 -10.06 -0.39 -10.03
CA LYS A 28 -8.67 -0.05 -10.41
C LYS A 28 -8.54 0.13 -11.92
N ALA A 29 -7.64 0.99 -12.36
CA ALA A 29 -7.24 1.07 -13.76
C ALA A 29 -5.77 1.48 -13.84
N ARG A 30 -5.10 1.06 -14.91
CA ARG A 30 -3.72 1.45 -15.19
C ARG A 30 -3.65 2.13 -16.53
N LEU A 31 -2.98 3.27 -16.57
CA LEU A 31 -2.70 4.01 -17.79
C LEU A 31 -1.18 4.14 -17.96
N LEU A 32 -0.74 4.16 -19.21
CA LEU A 32 0.61 4.54 -19.58
C LEU A 32 0.55 5.90 -20.26
N VAL A 33 1.19 6.89 -19.66
CA VAL A 33 1.23 8.27 -20.13
C VAL A 33 2.61 8.53 -20.69
N THR A 34 2.70 8.92 -21.95
CA THR A 34 3.98 9.12 -22.64
C THR A 34 4.10 10.55 -23.13
N ASP A 35 5.24 11.19 -22.81
CA ASP A 35 5.61 12.48 -23.40
C ASP A 35 5.99 12.25 -24.87
N PRO A 36 5.29 12.83 -25.86
CA PRO A 36 5.67 12.68 -27.26
C PRO A 36 7.05 13.26 -27.60
N GLY A 37 7.54 14.24 -26.84
CA GLY A 37 8.82 14.89 -27.06
C GLY A 37 10.00 14.02 -26.61
N SER A 38 10.06 13.71 -25.32
CA SER A 38 11.14 12.89 -24.74
C SER A 38 10.97 11.38 -24.96
N ARG A 39 9.73 10.93 -25.25
CA ARG A 39 9.30 9.51 -25.23
C ARG A 39 9.39 8.84 -23.87
N GLU A 40 9.59 9.60 -22.79
CA GLU A 40 9.49 9.07 -21.44
C GLU A 40 8.05 8.64 -21.16
N ALA A 41 7.91 7.51 -20.49
CA ALA A 41 6.61 6.94 -20.16
C ALA A 41 6.47 6.80 -18.64
N CYS A 42 5.32 7.20 -18.13
CA CYS A 42 4.95 7.14 -16.74
C CYS A 42 3.71 6.26 -16.58
N GLU A 43 3.78 5.27 -15.69
CA GLU A 43 2.61 4.51 -15.27
C GLU A 43 1.77 5.37 -14.32
N VAL A 44 0.47 5.47 -14.63
CA VAL A 44 -0.51 6.17 -13.80
C VAL A 44 -1.57 5.16 -13.38
N ASP A 45 -1.48 4.74 -12.13
CA ASP A 45 -2.47 3.88 -11.50
C ASP A 45 -3.63 4.71 -10.94
N LEU A 46 -4.85 4.28 -11.24
CA LEU A 46 -6.08 4.81 -10.67
C LEU A 46 -6.69 3.78 -9.73
N LEU A 47 -6.99 4.24 -8.52
CA LEU A 47 -7.72 3.49 -7.52
C LEU A 47 -8.92 4.32 -7.07
N LYS A 48 -10.11 3.72 -7.15
CA LYS A 48 -11.31 4.28 -6.50
C LYS A 48 -11.34 3.75 -5.08
N GLU A 49 -11.06 4.62 -4.12
CA GLU A 49 -10.98 4.31 -2.69
C GLU A 49 -12.03 5.11 -1.90
N ALA A 50 -12.56 4.52 -0.84
CA ALA A 50 -13.41 5.19 0.14
C ALA A 50 -12.52 5.84 1.23
N LEU A 51 -12.19 7.11 1.02
CA LEU A 51 -11.39 7.89 1.97
C LEU A 51 -12.28 8.48 3.07
N PHE A 52 -11.77 8.51 4.31
CA PHE A 52 -12.50 9.04 5.47
C PHE A 52 -12.19 10.51 5.74
N ARG A 53 -11.04 10.99 5.25
CA ARG A 53 -10.56 12.35 5.48
C ARG A 53 -10.51 13.15 4.18
N GLN A 54 -10.50 14.47 4.35
CA GLN A 54 -10.35 15.38 3.22
C GLN A 54 -8.90 15.34 2.69
N PRO A 55 -8.68 15.51 1.38
CA PRO A 55 -7.33 15.62 0.83
C PRO A 55 -6.54 16.75 1.49
N VAL A 56 -5.25 16.52 1.72
CA VAL A 56 -4.32 17.52 2.21
C VAL A 56 -3.71 18.26 1.03
N ILE A 57 -3.63 19.59 1.07
CA ILE A 57 -3.02 20.38 0.01
C ILE A 57 -1.52 20.53 0.27
N MET A 58 -0.70 20.09 -0.69
CA MET A 58 0.75 20.26 -0.70
C MET A 58 1.19 21.04 -1.95
N ASP A 59 2.48 21.39 -2.06
CA ASP A 59 3.02 22.12 -3.21
C ASP A 59 2.83 21.39 -4.55
N VAL A 60 2.68 20.07 -4.50
CA VAL A 60 2.40 19.20 -5.66
C VAL A 60 0.91 19.06 -5.98
N GLY A 61 0.03 19.69 -5.19
CA GLY A 61 -1.43 19.60 -5.28
C GLY A 61 -2.07 18.79 -4.15
N PRO A 62 -3.35 18.41 -4.30
CA PRO A 62 -4.06 17.58 -3.32
C PRO A 62 -3.45 16.18 -3.23
N VAL A 63 -3.18 15.72 -2.01
CA VAL A 63 -2.71 14.38 -1.70
C VAL A 63 -3.66 13.70 -0.71
N VAL A 64 -3.58 12.37 -0.62
CA VAL A 64 -4.35 11.60 0.37
C VAL A 64 -3.87 11.98 1.78
N ASP A 65 -4.81 12.08 2.72
CA ASP A 65 -4.49 12.28 4.14
C ASP A 65 -3.59 11.15 4.65
N LEU A 66 -2.65 11.47 5.54
CA LEU A 66 -1.68 10.50 6.05
C LEU A 66 -2.35 9.27 6.68
N GLU A 67 -3.42 9.45 7.44
CA GLU A 67 -4.09 8.35 8.13
C GLU A 67 -4.80 7.41 7.14
N ASP A 68 -5.48 7.96 6.14
CA ASP A 68 -6.10 7.17 5.07
C ASP A 68 -5.04 6.46 4.22
N LEU A 69 -3.94 7.14 3.90
CA LEU A 69 -2.81 6.55 3.17
C LEU A 69 -2.23 5.37 3.94
N VAL A 70 -1.98 5.52 5.24
CA VAL A 70 -1.45 4.44 6.09
C VAL A 70 -2.44 3.28 6.17
N ALA A 71 -3.73 3.53 6.33
CA ALA A 71 -4.75 2.48 6.31
C ALA A 71 -4.73 1.68 4.99
N MET A 72 -4.61 2.36 3.85
CA MET A 72 -4.48 1.71 2.54
C MET A 72 -3.21 0.85 2.44
N LYS A 73 -2.09 1.30 3.00
CA LYS A 73 -0.82 0.55 2.99
C LYS A 73 -0.86 -0.67 3.90
N VAL A 74 -1.48 -0.56 5.08
CA VAL A 74 -1.70 -1.71 5.97
C VAL A 74 -2.59 -2.74 5.30
N ARG A 75 -3.70 -2.32 4.66
CA ARG A 75 -4.56 -3.25 3.89
C ARG A 75 -3.81 -3.92 2.75
N ALA A 76 -2.98 -3.17 2.02
CA ALA A 76 -2.13 -3.73 0.98
C ALA A 76 -1.13 -4.77 1.51
N LEU A 77 -0.54 -4.53 2.69
CA LEU A 77 0.35 -5.48 3.34
C LEU A 77 -0.40 -6.78 3.70
N GLY A 78 -1.59 -6.70 4.30
CA GLY A 78 -2.40 -7.88 4.64
C GLY A 78 -2.89 -8.67 3.42
N ASP A 79 -3.33 -7.98 2.36
CA ASP A 79 -3.84 -8.61 1.13
C ASP A 79 -2.72 -9.35 0.37
N ARG A 80 -1.68 -8.61 -0.05
CA ARG A 80 -0.68 -9.12 -1.01
C ARG A 80 0.75 -9.24 -0.47
N GLY A 81 1.09 -8.51 0.59
CA GLY A 81 2.40 -8.57 1.25
C GLY A 81 3.62 -8.39 0.34
N LEU A 82 3.57 -7.46 -0.64
CA LEU A 82 4.74 -7.20 -1.48
C LEU A 82 5.83 -6.48 -0.70
N PRO A 83 7.12 -6.57 -1.12
CA PRO A 83 8.23 -5.92 -0.42
C PRO A 83 8.01 -4.43 -0.11
N ARG A 84 7.45 -3.68 -1.08
CA ARG A 84 7.09 -2.27 -0.90
C ARG A 84 6.03 -2.03 0.17
N ASP A 85 5.09 -2.95 0.35
CA ASP A 85 4.01 -2.77 1.32
C ASP A 85 4.58 -2.92 2.74
N VAL A 86 5.54 -3.83 2.93
CA VAL A 86 6.29 -3.98 4.19
C VAL A 86 7.11 -2.71 4.47
N ILE A 87 7.84 -2.20 3.47
CA ILE A 87 8.64 -0.96 3.59
C ILE A 87 7.75 0.23 3.96
N ASP A 88 6.64 0.42 3.23
CA ASP A 88 5.72 1.54 3.45
C ASP A 88 5.10 1.50 4.85
N VAL A 89 4.70 0.31 5.33
CA VAL A 89 4.12 0.16 6.67
C VAL A 89 5.18 0.33 7.75
N ARG A 90 6.42 -0.17 7.55
CA ARG A 90 7.53 0.11 8.45
C ARG A 90 7.82 1.60 8.54
N ALA A 91 7.77 2.30 7.41
CA ALA A 91 7.92 3.74 7.35
C ALA A 91 6.75 4.47 8.02
N ALA A 92 5.58 3.87 8.22
CA ALA A 92 4.51 4.47 9.01
C ALA A 92 4.78 4.40 10.52
N CYS A 93 5.67 3.52 10.99
CA CYS A 93 5.98 3.34 12.41
C CYS A 93 6.66 4.53 13.10
N GLN A 94 7.10 5.53 12.35
CA GLN A 94 7.55 6.83 12.89
C GLN A 94 6.38 7.68 13.42
N TYR A 95 5.15 7.38 13.02
CA TYR A 95 3.95 8.12 13.41
C TYR A 95 2.93 7.27 14.19
N TYR A 96 2.90 5.96 13.94
CA TYR A 96 1.90 5.04 14.49
C TYR A 96 2.57 3.82 15.13
N SER A 97 2.07 3.39 16.28
CA SER A 97 2.38 2.08 16.85
C SER A 97 1.80 0.94 16.00
N VAL A 98 2.34 -0.27 16.12
CA VAL A 98 1.79 -1.46 15.43
C VAL A 98 0.32 -1.72 15.79
N ALA A 99 -0.08 -1.48 17.04
CA ALA A 99 -1.47 -1.59 17.46
C ALA A 99 -2.39 -0.53 16.82
N GLU A 100 -1.87 0.68 16.53
CA GLU A 100 -2.63 1.68 15.76
C GLU A 100 -2.73 1.29 14.29
N LEU A 101 -1.66 0.74 13.70
CA LEU A 101 -1.68 0.22 12.33
C LEU A 101 -2.73 -0.89 12.17
N GLU A 102 -2.81 -1.83 13.11
CA GLU A 102 -3.85 -2.87 13.16
C GLU A 102 -5.26 -2.26 13.16
N ARG A 103 -5.50 -1.26 14.03
CA ARG A 103 -6.80 -0.57 14.10
C ARG A 103 -7.13 0.20 12.81
N LEU A 104 -6.14 0.76 12.13
CA LEU A 104 -6.33 1.45 10.85
C LEU A 104 -6.72 0.45 9.74
N GLY A 105 -6.09 -0.74 9.72
CA GLY A 105 -6.46 -1.82 8.81
C GLY A 105 -7.89 -2.30 9.04
N LEU A 106 -8.28 -2.51 10.30
CA LEU A 106 -9.60 -2.99 10.73
C LEU A 106 -10.75 -1.99 10.55
N ARG A 107 -10.52 -0.78 10.02
CA ARG A 107 -11.61 0.16 9.75
C ARG A 107 -12.64 -0.37 8.75
N ASP A 108 -12.20 -1.26 7.87
CA ASP A 108 -13.06 -2.00 6.95
C ASP A 108 -12.80 -3.50 7.13
N GLU A 109 -13.48 -4.10 8.11
CA GLU A 109 -13.34 -5.52 8.49
C GLU A 109 -13.70 -6.48 7.35
N ALA A 110 -14.39 -6.03 6.29
CA ALA A 110 -14.70 -6.88 5.14
C ALA A 110 -13.49 -7.12 4.21
N GLU A 111 -12.47 -6.25 4.29
CA GLU A 111 -11.30 -6.26 3.41
C GLU A 111 -9.98 -6.54 4.15
N PHE A 112 -10.01 -6.78 5.46
CA PHE A 112 -8.80 -6.94 6.26
C PHE A 112 -8.96 -7.91 7.44
N ASP A 113 -8.07 -8.89 7.51
CA ASP A 113 -7.99 -9.87 8.59
C ASP A 113 -6.62 -9.85 9.28
N LEU A 114 -6.60 -9.93 10.61
CA LEU A 114 -5.37 -9.93 11.39
C LEU A 114 -4.58 -11.25 11.26
N GLY A 115 -5.25 -12.37 11.00
CA GLY A 115 -4.60 -13.64 10.72
C GLY A 115 -3.86 -13.60 9.38
N GLU A 116 -4.50 -13.08 8.34
CA GLU A 116 -3.85 -12.85 7.05
C GLU A 116 -2.67 -11.87 7.17
N LEU A 117 -2.83 -10.76 7.91
CA LEU A 117 -1.71 -9.85 8.20
C LEU A 117 -0.53 -10.59 8.86
N ARG A 118 -0.80 -11.40 9.88
CA ARG A 118 0.24 -12.20 10.56
C ARG A 118 0.98 -13.08 9.56
N ASP A 119 0.25 -13.84 8.73
CA ASP A 119 0.85 -14.74 7.74
C ASP A 119 1.70 -13.96 6.72
N ARG A 120 1.28 -12.75 6.33
CA ARG A 120 2.09 -11.86 5.48
C ARG A 120 3.35 -11.38 6.17
N LEU A 121 3.28 -10.99 7.44
CA LEU A 121 4.45 -10.58 8.23
C LEU A 121 5.47 -11.72 8.39
N GLU A 122 5.01 -12.95 8.67
CA GLU A 122 5.86 -14.13 8.74
C GLU A 122 6.53 -14.45 7.40
N SER A 123 5.85 -14.14 6.30
CA SER A 123 6.39 -14.40 4.96
C SER A 123 7.56 -13.50 4.55
N VAL A 124 7.77 -12.36 5.24
CA VAL A 124 8.80 -11.36 4.93
C VAL A 124 10.22 -11.94 4.96
N VAL A 125 10.45 -12.97 5.79
CA VAL A 125 11.76 -13.64 5.86
C VAL A 125 12.15 -14.35 4.57
N TRP A 126 11.18 -14.71 3.72
CA TRP A 126 11.40 -15.44 2.47
C TRP A 126 11.62 -14.53 1.25
N VAL A 127 11.35 -13.23 1.39
CA VAL A 127 11.62 -12.23 0.34
C VAL A 127 13.13 -12.08 0.18
N SER A 128 13.61 -12.04 -1.07
CA SER A 128 15.06 -11.99 -1.32
C SER A 128 15.66 -10.61 -0.99
N ASP A 129 16.97 -10.57 -0.71
CA ASP A 129 17.67 -9.29 -0.50
C ASP A 129 17.63 -8.42 -1.76
N GLU A 130 17.68 -9.02 -2.95
CA GLU A 130 17.58 -8.30 -4.23
C GLU A 130 16.23 -7.61 -4.40
N GLU A 131 15.14 -8.23 -3.95
CA GLU A 131 13.80 -7.64 -4.01
C GLU A 131 13.69 -6.39 -3.14
N PHE A 132 14.31 -6.38 -1.95
CA PHE A 132 14.36 -5.18 -1.10
C PHE A 132 15.38 -4.15 -1.59
N ALA A 133 16.54 -4.60 -2.06
CA ALA A 133 17.58 -3.72 -2.60
C ALA A 133 17.12 -2.99 -3.87
N ALA A 134 16.16 -3.54 -4.63
CA ALA A 134 15.50 -2.84 -5.73
C ALA A 134 14.77 -1.56 -5.29
N TYR A 135 14.42 -1.44 -4.00
CA TYR A 135 13.86 -0.23 -3.38
C TYR A 135 14.91 0.65 -2.69
N GLY A 136 16.20 0.31 -2.81
CA GLY A 136 17.31 1.08 -2.26
C GLY A 136 17.69 0.74 -0.82
N LEU A 137 17.16 -0.34 -0.24
CA LEU A 137 17.55 -0.78 1.10
C LEU A 137 18.93 -1.45 1.10
N GLU A 138 19.74 -1.11 2.09
CA GLU A 138 21.00 -1.79 2.38
C GLU A 138 20.79 -3.03 3.25
N SER A 139 21.74 -3.97 3.26
CA SER A 139 21.63 -5.25 3.98
C SER A 139 21.28 -5.10 5.47
N GLN A 140 21.76 -4.04 6.12
CA GLN A 140 21.42 -3.75 7.53
C GLN A 140 19.95 -3.35 7.69
N GLU A 141 19.44 -2.48 6.80
CA GLU A 141 18.04 -2.04 6.82
C GLU A 141 17.10 -3.22 6.51
N ILE A 142 17.50 -4.12 5.60
CA ILE A 142 16.75 -5.35 5.30
C ILE A 142 16.67 -6.25 6.54
N ALA A 143 17.78 -6.42 7.26
CA ALA A 143 17.78 -7.22 8.49
C ALA A 143 16.87 -6.63 9.58
N GLU A 144 16.91 -5.30 9.75
CA GLU A 144 16.03 -4.59 10.69
C GLU A 144 14.56 -4.68 10.29
N LEU A 145 14.25 -4.58 8.99
CA LEU A 145 12.90 -4.73 8.46
C LEU A 145 12.34 -6.13 8.73
N ARG A 146 13.15 -7.19 8.50
CA ARG A 146 12.76 -8.57 8.79
C ARG A 146 12.56 -8.81 10.29
N HIS A 147 13.44 -8.29 11.13
CA HIS A 147 13.31 -8.41 12.58
C HIS A 147 12.02 -7.74 13.06
N TRP A 148 11.74 -6.53 12.60
CA TRP A 148 10.51 -5.82 12.93
C TRP A 148 9.25 -6.59 12.50
N ALA A 149 9.24 -7.13 11.28
CA ALA A 149 8.11 -7.91 10.79
C ALA A 149 7.91 -9.20 11.62
N GLN A 150 9.00 -9.87 11.99
CA GLN A 150 8.97 -11.07 12.82
C GLN A 150 8.47 -10.78 14.25
N GLU A 151 8.94 -9.71 14.88
CA GLU A 151 8.48 -9.29 16.22
C GLU A 151 6.98 -9.01 16.21
N TRP A 152 6.52 -8.23 15.24
CA TRP A 152 5.10 -7.91 15.11
C TRP A 152 4.25 -9.15 14.82
N GLY A 153 4.66 -9.99 13.86
CA GLY A 153 3.95 -11.24 13.54
C GLY A 153 3.88 -12.19 14.74
N SER A 154 4.96 -12.31 15.51
CA SER A 154 5.00 -13.17 16.69
C SER A 154 4.08 -12.67 17.80
N ASP A 155 4.10 -11.37 18.10
CA ASP A 155 3.20 -10.74 19.08
C ASP A 155 1.72 -10.88 18.67
N LEU A 156 1.42 -10.62 17.39
CA LEU A 156 0.07 -10.78 16.86
C LEU A 156 -0.38 -12.25 16.92
N GLY A 157 0.50 -13.19 16.61
CA GLY A 157 0.24 -14.62 16.72
C GLY A 157 -0.12 -15.08 18.14
N LEU A 158 0.60 -14.58 19.15
CA LEU A 158 0.30 -14.85 20.55
C LEU A 158 -1.08 -14.31 20.96
N ARG A 159 -1.36 -13.04 20.64
CA ARG A 159 -2.65 -12.40 20.95
C ARG A 159 -3.82 -13.10 20.27
N LEU A 160 -3.67 -13.52 19.02
CA LEU A 160 -4.69 -14.26 18.30
C LEU A 160 -4.95 -15.62 18.96
N ALA A 161 -3.90 -16.34 19.38
CA ALA A 161 -4.06 -17.62 20.07
C ALA A 161 -4.80 -17.49 21.42
N GLU A 162 -4.49 -16.45 22.21
CA GLU A 162 -5.17 -16.18 23.49
C GLU A 162 -6.68 -15.97 23.31
N VAL A 163 -7.10 -15.27 22.25
CA VAL A 163 -8.53 -15.06 21.93
C VAL A 163 -9.26 -16.36 21.57
N TYR A 164 -8.56 -17.35 20.99
CA TYR A 164 -9.16 -18.66 20.70
C TYR A 164 -9.26 -19.57 21.93
N GLU A 165 -8.42 -19.37 22.95
CA GLU A 165 -8.40 -20.19 24.18
C GLU A 165 -9.43 -19.73 25.23
N ASP A 166 -9.90 -18.48 25.16
CA ASP A 166 -10.93 -17.91 26.04
C ASP A 166 -12.20 -17.46 25.25
N PRO A 167 -12.98 -18.41 24.70
CA PRO A 167 -14.24 -18.07 24.07
C PRO A 167 -15.29 -17.81 25.16
N GLU A 168 -15.62 -16.54 25.42
CA GLU A 168 -16.83 -16.19 26.21
C GLU A 168 -18.11 -16.83 25.63
#